data_AF-A0A8J3JPK2-F1
#
_entry.id   AF-A0A8J3JPK2-F1
#
_cell.length_a   1.000
_cell.length_b   1.000
_cell.length_c   1.000
_cell.angle_alpha   90.00
_cell.angle_beta   90.00
_cell.angle_gamma   90.00
#
_symmetry.space_group_name_H-M   'P 1'
#
loop_
_entity.id
_entity.type
_entity.pdbx_description
1 polymer ?
#
loop_
_entity_poly.entity_id
_entity_poly.type
_entity_poly.pdbx_seq_one_letter_code
_entity_poly.pdbx_strand_id
1 'polypeptide(L)'
;MAGDDTVRMPIDSVRRHASSIDTIADAVEQGADAANHVHLGASAYGQLCQFIPSLLEPVSGAAVSALRDTVNALRDTADKLRAAAATSESTDVRTSATVTATQRTVNLPL
;
A
#
# COMPACT_ATOMS: atom_id res chain seq x y z
N MET A 1 29.25 24.54 11.77
CA MET A 1 29.15 23.20 11.16
C MET A 1 28.03 23.27 10.14
N ALA A 2 28.39 23.50 8.88
CA ALA A 2 27.47 23.70 7.78
C ALA A 2 27.76 22.63 6.71
N GLY A 3 26.72 21.98 6.22
CA GLY A 3 26.80 20.99 5.16
C GLY A 3 25.58 20.08 5.14
N ASP A 4 24.60 20.42 4.30
CA ASP A 4 23.85 19.46 3.46
C ASP A 4 23.33 18.18 4.14
N ASP A 5 22.16 18.27 4.78
CA ASP A 5 21.27 17.11 4.81
C ASP A 5 19.99 17.51 4.07
N THR A 6 20.13 17.73 2.76
CA THR A 6 18.98 17.95 1.89
C THR A 6 18.14 16.67 1.88
N VAL A 7 16.95 16.72 2.50
CA VAL A 7 16.01 15.59 2.49
C VAL A 7 15.56 15.35 1.06
N ARG A 8 16.21 14.39 0.38
CA ARG A 8 15.88 13.96 -0.97
C ARG A 8 15.03 12.70 -0.90
N MET A 9 13.84 12.75 -1.48
CA MET A 9 12.99 11.55 -1.56
C MET A 9 13.52 10.59 -2.63
N PRO A 10 13.83 9.32 -2.29
CA PRO A 10 14.30 8.35 -3.26
C PRO A 10 13.13 7.79 -4.08
N ILE A 11 12.70 8.52 -5.13
CA ILE A 11 11.52 8.22 -5.97
C ILE A 11 11.44 6.75 -6.39
N ASP A 12 12.52 6.19 -6.92
CA ASP A 12 12.54 4.79 -7.37
C ASP A 12 12.40 3.79 -6.22
N SER A 13 12.93 4.12 -5.05
CA SER A 13 12.76 3.29 -3.86
C SER A 13 11.32 3.31 -3.36
N VAL A 14 10.67 4.48 -3.40
CA VAL A 14 9.25 4.63 -3.03
C VAL A 14 8.36 3.85 -4.00
N ARG A 15 8.61 3.96 -5.31
CA ARG A 15 7.89 3.19 -6.35
C ARG A 15 8.08 1.67 -6.17
N ARG A 16 9.31 1.23 -5.89
CA ARG A 16 9.59 -0.18 -5.59
C ARG A 16 8.86 -0.64 -4.32
N HIS A 17 8.85 0.18 -3.28
CA HIS A 17 8.13 -0.16 -2.05
C HIS A 17 6.62 -0.29 -2.27
N ALA A 18 6.01 0.61 -3.04
CA ALA A 18 4.61 0.50 -3.44
C ALA A 18 4.32 -0.83 -4.16
N SER A 19 5.20 -1.26 -5.08
CA SER A 19 5.08 -2.57 -5.73
C SER A 19 5.22 -3.74 -4.76
N SER A 20 6.10 -3.64 -3.74
CA SER A 20 6.20 -4.66 -2.70
C SER A 20 4.95 -4.74 -1.84
N ILE A 21 4.31 -3.60 -1.56
CA ILE A 21 3.03 -3.56 -0.83
C ILE A 21 1.93 -4.26 -1.63
N ASP A 22 1.86 -4.08 -2.96
CA ASP A 22 0.90 -4.82 -3.78
C ASP A 22 1.11 -6.34 -3.69
N THR A 23 2.37 -6.80 -3.74
CA THR A 23 2.67 -8.23 -3.59
C THR A 23 2.20 -8.77 -2.23
N ILE A 24 2.32 -7.98 -1.17
CA ILE A 24 1.80 -8.33 0.15
C ILE A 24 0.27 -8.34 0.13
N ALA A 25 -0.37 -7.35 -0.50
CA ALA A 25 -1.82 -7.29 -0.63
C ALA A 25 -2.37 -8.53 -1.34
N ASP A 26 -1.72 -8.97 -2.42
CA ASP A 26 -2.12 -10.18 -3.16
C ASP A 26 -1.95 -11.46 -2.31
N ALA A 27 -0.89 -11.55 -1.50
CA ALA A 27 -0.69 -12.67 -0.58
C ALA A 27 -1.77 -12.70 0.52
N VAL A 28 -2.16 -11.53 1.05
CA VAL A 28 -3.23 -11.40 2.05
C VAL A 28 -4.58 -11.74 1.43
N GLU A 29 -4.83 -11.33 0.18
CA GLU A 29 -6.05 -11.67 -0.57
C GLU A 29 -6.17 -13.18 -0.78
N GLN A 30 -5.08 -13.83 -1.18
CA GLN A 30 -5.01 -15.29 -1.29
C GLN A 30 -5.29 -15.97 0.07
N GLY A 31 -4.77 -15.41 1.17
CA GLY A 31 -5.06 -15.89 2.52
C GLY A 31 -6.54 -15.73 2.90
N ALA A 32 -7.18 -14.62 2.54
CA ALA A 32 -8.60 -14.37 2.78
C ALA A 32 -9.47 -15.34 1.99
N ASP A 33 -9.12 -15.62 0.73
CA ASP A 33 -9.82 -16.59 -0.10
C ASP A 33 -9.68 -18.00 0.45
N ALA A 34 -8.48 -18.40 0.87
CA ALA A 34 -8.25 -19.67 1.54
C ALA A 34 -9.10 -19.78 2.83
N ALA A 35 -9.12 -18.75 3.66
CA ALA A 35 -9.93 -18.72 4.89
C ALA A 35 -11.44 -18.81 4.58
N ASN A 36 -11.90 -18.16 3.52
CA ASN A 36 -13.29 -18.25 3.08
C ASN A 36 -13.64 -19.63 2.50
N HIS A 37 -12.68 -20.32 1.89
CA HIS A 37 -12.84 -21.67 1.37
C HIS A 37 -12.82 -22.75 2.45
N VAL A 38 -12.09 -22.56 3.55
CA VAL A 38 -12.11 -23.45 4.72
C VAL A 38 -13.38 -23.20 5.53
N HIS A 39 -14.54 -23.44 4.92
CA HIS A 39 -15.79 -23.59 5.62
C HIS A 39 -15.96 -25.07 5.97
N LEU A 40 -15.54 -25.45 7.17
CA LEU A 40 -15.75 -26.80 7.68
C LEU A 40 -17.27 -27.00 7.86
N GLY A 41 -17.89 -27.79 6.97
CA GLY A 41 -19.29 -28.15 7.11
C GLY A 41 -19.56 -28.82 8.47
N ALA A 42 -20.79 -28.75 8.98
CA ALA A 42 -21.15 -29.28 10.30
C ALA A 42 -20.78 -30.76 10.51
N SER A 43 -20.64 -31.53 9.43
CA SER A 43 -20.15 -32.92 9.45
C SER A 43 -18.69 -33.07 9.88
N ALA A 44 -17.84 -32.04 9.70
CA ALA A 44 -16.43 -32.07 10.07
C ALA A 44 -16.21 -31.96 11.59
N TYR A 45 -17.17 -31.41 12.33
CA TYR A 45 -17.12 -31.31 13.80
C TYR A 45 -17.60 -32.58 14.50
N GLY A 46 -18.18 -33.53 13.74
CA GLY A 46 -18.80 -34.74 14.27
C GLY A 46 -20.20 -34.50 14.84
N GLN A 47 -20.95 -35.58 15.04
CA GLN A 47 -22.39 -35.54 15.37
C GLN A 47 -22.71 -34.79 16.67
N LEU A 48 -21.82 -34.86 17.67
CA LEU A 48 -22.03 -34.23 18.97
C LEU A 48 -21.78 -32.71 18.95
N CYS A 49 -21.04 -32.21 17.97
CA CYS A 49 -20.58 -30.83 17.92
C CYS A 49 -21.17 -30.05 16.73
N GLN A 50 -22.28 -30.52 16.14
CA GLN A 50 -22.92 -29.89 14.97
C GLN A 50 -23.43 -28.46 15.21
N PHE A 51 -23.55 -28.03 16.47
CA PHE A 51 -23.94 -26.67 16.83
C PHE A 51 -22.77 -25.67 16.82
N ILE A 52 -21.53 -26.14 16.77
CA ILE A 52 -20.34 -25.28 16.82
C ILE A 52 -20.22 -24.35 15.59
N PRO A 53 -20.46 -24.80 14.34
CA PRO A 53 -20.38 -23.93 13.17
C PRO A 53 -21.21 -22.65 13.29
N SER A 54 -22.45 -22.74 13.76
CA SER A 54 -23.32 -21.57 13.88
C SER A 54 -22.84 -20.56 14.93
N LEU A 55 -22.07 -21.00 15.94
CA LEU A 55 -21.41 -20.12 16.90
C LEU A 55 -20.12 -19.48 16.33
N LEU A 56 -19.43 -20.18 15.44
CA LEU A 56 -18.15 -19.75 14.85
C LEU A 56 -18.31 -18.95 13.56
N GLU A 57 -19.41 -19.11 12.84
CA GLU A 57 -19.69 -18.40 11.58
C GLU A 57 -19.52 -16.87 11.69
N PRO A 58 -20.03 -16.18 12.74
CA PRO A 58 -19.88 -14.74 12.86
C PRO A 58 -18.42 -14.30 13.00
N VAL A 59 -17.63 -14.99 13.83
CA VAL A 59 -16.21 -14.66 14.04
C VAL A 59 -15.37 -14.99 12.81
N SER A 60 -15.69 -16.08 12.12
CA SER A 60 -15.02 -16.49 10.88
C SER A 60 -15.30 -15.48 9.76
N GLY A 61 -16.56 -15.05 9.62
CA GLY A 61 -16.95 -14.01 8.67
C GLY A 61 -16.28 -12.66 8.97
N ALA A 62 -16.23 -12.27 10.24
CA ALA A 62 -15.53 -11.05 10.66
C ALA A 62 -14.03 -11.10 10.36
N ALA A 63 -13.39 -12.25 10.56
CA ALA A 63 -11.98 -12.45 10.24
C ALA A 63 -11.71 -12.31 8.72
N VAL A 64 -12.52 -12.95 7.88
CA VAL A 64 -12.41 -12.82 6.41
C VAL A 64 -12.64 -11.36 5.97
N SER A 65 -13.62 -10.67 6.57
CA SER A 65 -13.87 -9.26 6.29
C SER A 65 -12.66 -8.39 6.65
N ALA A 66 -12.08 -8.58 7.84
CA ALA A 66 -10.91 -7.82 8.28
C ALA A 66 -9.69 -8.04 7.37
N LEU A 67 -9.49 -9.26 6.87
CA LEU A 67 -8.43 -9.53 5.89
C LEU A 67 -8.67 -8.76 4.58
N ARG A 68 -9.91 -8.74 4.07
CA ARG A 68 -10.26 -7.96 2.87
C ARG A 68 -10.10 -6.46 3.07
N ASP A 69 -10.47 -5.93 4.22
CA ASP A 69 -10.25 -4.52 4.57
C ASP A 69 -8.75 -4.19 4.61
N THR A 70 -7.94 -5.13 5.11
CA THR A 70 -6.47 -5.01 5.10
C THR A 70 -5.92 -4.96 3.68
N VAL A 71 -6.40 -5.82 2.77
CA VAL A 71 -6.02 -5.78 1.33
C VAL A 71 -6.31 -4.40 0.73
N ASN A 72 -7.49 -3.85 0.99
CA ASN A 72 -7.88 -2.53 0.49
C ASN A 72 -6.98 -1.43 1.05
N ALA A 73 -6.67 -1.46 2.35
CA ALA A 73 -5.78 -0.50 2.99
C ALA A 73 -4.34 -0.57 2.45
N LEU A 74 -3.84 -1.78 2.15
CA LEU A 74 -2.53 -1.97 1.53
C LEU A 74 -2.50 -1.39 0.12
N ARG A 75 -3.50 -1.68 -0.72
CA ARG A 75 -3.63 -1.15 -2.08
C ARG A 75 -3.71 0.39 -2.08
N ASP A 76 -4.55 0.96 -1.21
CA ASP A 76 -4.65 2.41 -1.03
C ASP A 76 -3.32 3.03 -0.57
N THR A 77 -2.58 2.36 0.31
CA THR A 77 -1.24 2.81 0.73
C THR A 77 -0.25 2.79 -0.44
N ALA A 78 -0.23 1.74 -1.25
CA ALA A 78 0.62 1.65 -2.43
C ALA A 78 0.32 2.78 -3.43
N ASP A 79 -0.96 3.09 -3.65
CA ASP A 79 -1.39 4.18 -4.52
C ASP A 79 -1.00 5.55 -3.98
N LYS A 80 -1.14 5.78 -2.68
CA LYS A 80 -0.66 7.01 -2.02
C LYS A 80 0.84 7.20 -2.16
N LEU A 81 1.63 6.12 -2.06
CA LEU A 81 3.08 6.19 -2.29
C LEU A 81 3.43 6.55 -3.74
N ARG A 82 2.70 5.98 -4.73
CA ARG A 82 2.86 6.34 -6.15
C ARG A 82 2.50 7.79 -6.39
N ALA A 83 1.40 8.26 -5.81
CA ALA A 83 0.95 9.64 -5.92
C ALA A 83 1.99 10.60 -5.34
N ALA A 84 2.51 10.31 -4.14
CA ALA A 84 3.57 11.08 -3.51
C ALA A 84 4.83 11.15 -4.39
N ALA A 85 5.27 10.01 -4.93
CA ALA A 85 6.39 9.94 -5.86
C ALA A 85 6.19 10.82 -7.11
N ALA A 86 5.02 10.77 -7.72
CA ALA A 86 4.67 11.59 -8.89
C ALA A 86 4.60 13.09 -8.55
N THR A 87 4.02 13.45 -7.41
CA THR A 87 3.94 14.85 -6.96
C THR A 87 5.31 15.45 -6.68
N SER A 88 6.21 14.69 -6.05
CA SER A 88 7.58 15.15 -5.81
C SER A 88 8.35 15.33 -7.12
N GLU A 89 8.32 14.34 -8.03
CA GLU A 89 8.99 14.44 -9.34
C GLU A 89 8.48 15.64 -10.16
N SER A 90 7.16 15.86 -10.18
CA SER A 90 6.56 17.03 -10.84
C SER A 90 7.03 18.34 -10.20
N THR A 91 7.13 18.39 -8.87
CA THR A 91 7.55 19.57 -8.14
C THR A 91 9.02 19.88 -8.37
N ASP A 92 9.88 18.85 -8.40
CA ASP A 92 11.30 18.97 -8.71
C ASP A 92 11.51 19.52 -10.12
N VAL A 93 10.81 19.00 -11.13
CA VAL A 93 10.88 19.47 -12.52
C VAL A 93 10.43 20.93 -12.66
N ARG A 94 9.32 21.32 -12.03
CA ARG A 94 8.85 22.73 -12.05
C ARG A 94 9.84 23.67 -11.40
N THR A 95 10.41 23.24 -10.27
CA THR A 95 11.36 24.05 -9.50
C THR A 95 12.67 24.18 -10.27
N SER A 96 13.21 23.10 -10.84
CA SER A 96 14.42 23.16 -11.66
C SER A 96 14.25 24.06 -12.88
N ALA A 97 13.09 24.04 -13.53
CA ALA A 97 12.79 24.93 -14.66
C ALA A 97 12.78 26.40 -14.23
N THR A 98 12.17 26.70 -13.09
CA THR A 98 12.12 28.07 -12.53
C THR A 98 13.52 28.55 -12.15
N VAL A 99 14.29 27.72 -11.43
CA VAL A 99 15.66 28.04 -11.03
C VAL A 99 16.56 28.28 -12.25
N THR A 100 16.46 27.42 -13.27
CA THR A 100 17.22 27.57 -14.53
C THR A 100 16.85 28.85 -15.26
N ALA A 101 15.55 29.20 -15.30
CA ALA A 101 15.08 30.43 -15.92
C ALA A 101 15.63 31.68 -15.19
N THR A 102 15.59 31.69 -13.86
CA THR A 102 16.13 32.80 -13.05
C THR A 102 17.64 32.92 -13.22
N GLN A 103 18.39 31.81 -13.19
CA GLN A 103 19.85 31.82 -13.37
C GLN A 103 20.24 32.37 -14.75
N ARG A 104 19.47 32.03 -15.80
CA ARG A 104 19.69 32.56 -17.14
C ARG A 104 19.45 34.08 -17.21
N THR A 105 18.44 34.61 -16.52
CA THR A 105 18.17 36.05 -16.47
C THR A 105 19.27 36.82 -15.74
N VAL A 106 19.82 36.26 -14.66
CA VAL A 106 20.89 36.90 -13.89
C VAL A 106 22.24 36.86 -14.62
N ASN A 107 22.48 35.87 -15.49
CA ASN A 107 23.76 35.67 -16.18
C ASN A 107 23.86 36.35 -17.56
N LEU A 108 22.92 37.26 -17.91
CA LEU A 108 23.02 38.11 -19.11
C LEU A 108 23.87 39.35 -18.79
N PRO A 109 24.96 39.63 -19.53
CA PRO A 109 25.71 40.88 -19.37
C PRO A 109 24.84 42.04 -19.84
N LEU A 110 24.73 43.08 -19.00
CA LEU A 110 24.12 44.38 -19.35
C LEU A 110 24.93 45.07 -20.45
#